data_AF-A0A4Y2EW26-F1
#
_entry.id   AF-A0A4Y2EW26-F1
#
_cell.length_a   1.000
_cell.length_b   1.000
_cell.length_c   1.000
_cell.angle_alpha   90.00
_cell.angle_beta   90.00
_cell.angle_gamma   90.00
#
_symmetry.space_group_name_H-M   'P 1'
#
loop_
_entity.id
_entity.type
_entity.pdbx_description
1 polymer ?
#
loop_
_entity_poly.entity_id
_entity_poly.type
_entity_poly.pdbx_seq_one_letter_code
_entity_poly.pdbx_strand_id
1 'polypeptide(L)'
;MDDEIVTPDDQSVDSKTQGQGSSNNSDMSYNPAELYNPDDFIELPVVHKRKALTLKEKADIIEAYDQNPSLSKVELARMFNLSRTTLHSIVAKRDAIAESMRKFGSYSSMRKKSRTSPFQDIEGKLLMWMEYAKELNLPVNGFTLRRQAMAIAKDLGFEKFTASNGWIERFKSRHNDFWKACKVR
;
A
#
# COMPACT_ATOMS: atom_id res chain seq x y z
N MET A 1 6.07 21.56 69.49
CA MET A 1 5.18 21.05 68.44
C MET A 1 6.06 20.33 67.44
N ASP A 2 6.90 19.41 67.94
CA ASP A 2 6.52 18.04 68.36
C ASP A 2 6.28 17.23 67.08
N ASP A 3 6.92 16.13 66.77
CA ASP A 3 7.92 15.33 67.46
C ASP A 3 8.57 14.42 66.40
N GLU A 4 9.69 13.80 66.79
CA GLU A 4 10.38 12.66 66.18
C GLU A 4 9.45 11.61 65.53
N ILE A 5 9.91 10.78 64.59
CA ILE A 5 10.43 9.46 64.95
C ILE A 5 11.41 8.92 63.90
N VAL A 6 12.51 8.47 64.49
CA VAL A 6 13.66 7.72 64.02
C VAL A 6 13.30 6.32 63.49
N THR A 7 14.10 5.87 62.53
CA THR A 7 14.24 4.52 61.93
C THR A 7 14.42 3.39 62.97
N PRO A 8 14.32 2.08 62.64
CA PRO A 8 15.52 1.37 62.15
C PRO A 8 15.28 0.18 61.19
N ASP A 9 16.35 -0.13 60.43
CA ASP A 9 16.69 -1.45 59.88
C ASP A 9 16.60 -2.57 60.93
N ASP A 10 16.14 -3.77 60.57
CA ASP A 10 16.83 -5.01 60.94
C ASP A 10 16.41 -6.21 60.08
N GLN A 11 17.33 -7.15 59.98
CA GLN A 11 17.46 -8.24 59.03
C GLN A 11 16.77 -9.54 59.47
N SER A 12 16.58 -10.43 58.49
CA SER A 12 16.95 -11.86 58.57
C SER A 12 16.01 -12.91 59.22
N VAL A 13 16.25 -14.12 58.70
CA VAL A 13 16.02 -15.50 59.18
C VAL A 13 14.65 -16.21 59.03
N ASP A 14 14.64 -17.09 58.02
CA ASP A 14 14.38 -18.54 58.08
C ASP A 14 13.20 -19.12 58.86
N SER A 15 12.43 -19.96 58.16
CA SER A 15 11.82 -21.17 58.75
C SER A 15 11.56 -22.24 57.66
N LYS A 16 12.38 -23.30 57.69
CA LYS A 16 12.09 -24.62 57.08
C LYS A 16 10.92 -25.29 57.80
N THR A 17 10.08 -26.04 57.08
CA THR A 17 9.53 -27.32 57.56
C THR A 17 9.27 -28.26 56.38
N GLN A 18 9.92 -29.43 56.42
CA GLN A 18 9.63 -30.59 55.58
C GLN A 18 8.41 -31.34 56.16
N GLY A 19 7.58 -31.93 55.31
CA GLY A 19 6.46 -32.77 55.76
C GLY A 19 5.82 -33.59 54.64
N GLN A 20 6.41 -34.76 54.37
CA GLN A 20 5.80 -36.05 54.06
C GLN A 20 4.67 -36.16 53.02
N GLY A 21 4.91 -37.04 52.03
CA GLY A 21 3.92 -37.42 51.03
C GLY A 21 2.77 -38.24 51.59
N SER A 22 1.64 -38.16 50.90
CA SER A 22 0.72 -39.27 50.75
C SER A 22 0.40 -39.42 49.27
N SER A 23 0.80 -40.58 48.76
CA SER A 23 0.40 -41.13 47.49
C SER A 23 -1.11 -41.33 47.52
N ASN A 24 -1.84 -40.53 46.75
CA ASN A 24 -3.19 -40.87 46.32
C ASN A 24 -3.22 -40.70 44.80
N ASN A 25 -2.94 -41.80 44.10
CA ASN A 25 -3.34 -41.98 42.72
C ASN A 25 -4.87 -42.05 42.70
N SER A 26 -5.52 -40.90 42.51
CA SER A 26 -6.88 -40.85 41.96
C SER A 26 -6.75 -40.50 40.48
N ASP A 27 -6.94 -41.53 39.67
CA ASP A 27 -7.31 -41.54 38.26
C ASP A 27 -7.89 -40.20 37.77
N MET A 28 -7.02 -39.30 37.31
CA MET A 28 -7.44 -38.08 36.63
C MET A 28 -7.51 -38.44 35.15
N SER A 29 -8.65 -38.98 34.75
CA SER A 29 -8.94 -39.24 33.35
C SER A 29 -8.77 -37.93 32.58
N TYR A 30 -7.68 -37.84 31.84
CA TYR A 30 -7.37 -36.68 31.03
C TYR A 30 -8.41 -36.66 29.91
N ASN A 31 -9.46 -35.84 30.03
CA ASN A 31 -10.43 -35.62 28.98
C ASN A 31 -9.85 -34.58 28.01
N PRO A 32 -9.36 -34.97 26.82
CA PRO A 32 -8.68 -34.04 25.91
C PRO A 32 -9.61 -32.96 25.35
N ALA A 33 -10.92 -33.08 25.56
CA ALA A 33 -11.92 -32.11 25.11
C ALA A 33 -12.06 -30.88 26.03
N GLU A 34 -11.56 -30.93 27.28
CA GLU A 34 -11.69 -29.79 28.22
C GLU A 34 -10.62 -28.69 28.03
N LEU A 35 -9.61 -28.93 27.18
CA LEU A 35 -8.56 -27.95 26.85
C LEU A 35 -8.81 -27.19 25.54
N TYR A 36 -9.96 -27.38 24.89
CA TYR A 36 -10.29 -26.68 23.66
C TYR A 36 -11.61 -25.94 23.82
N ASN A 37 -11.51 -24.70 24.28
CA ASN A 37 -12.61 -23.76 24.17
C ASN A 37 -12.75 -23.41 22.67
N PRO A 38 -13.88 -23.69 22.01
CA PRO A 38 -14.05 -23.40 20.58
C PRO A 38 -13.95 -21.90 20.24
N ASP A 39 -14.03 -21.02 21.25
CA ASP A 39 -13.80 -19.58 21.13
C ASP A 39 -12.30 -19.18 21.22
N ASP A 40 -11.40 -20.09 21.61
CA ASP A 40 -9.94 -19.88 21.62
C ASP A 40 -9.29 -20.20 20.26
N PHE A 41 -10.03 -20.03 19.16
CA PHE A 41 -9.42 -20.04 17.83
C PHE A 41 -8.52 -18.81 17.72
N ILE A 42 -7.25 -18.97 18.11
CA ILE A 42 -6.20 -17.97 17.91
C ILE A 42 -6.17 -17.68 16.41
N GLU A 43 -6.82 -16.59 16.01
CA GLU A 43 -6.82 -16.09 14.65
C GLU A 43 -5.35 -15.86 14.29
N LEU A 44 -4.77 -16.80 13.53
CA LEU A 44 -3.38 -16.73 13.10
C LEU A 44 -3.12 -15.33 12.56
N PRO A 45 -2.00 -14.67 12.93
CA PRO A 45 -1.76 -13.30 12.50
C PRO A 45 -1.85 -13.24 10.98
N VAL A 46 -2.86 -12.53 10.47
CA VAL A 46 -3.08 -12.41 9.03
C VAL A 46 -1.89 -11.70 8.44
N VAL A 47 -0.96 -12.47 7.85
CA VAL A 47 0.24 -11.94 7.22
C VAL A 47 -0.19 -11.26 5.92
N HIS A 48 -0.49 -9.97 5.99
CA HIS A 48 -0.82 -9.17 4.81
C HIS A 48 0.44 -8.98 3.95
N LYS A 49 0.59 -9.79 2.91
CA LYS A 49 1.62 -9.58 1.88
C LYS A 49 1.39 -8.22 1.25
N ARG A 50 2.42 -7.35 1.25
CA ARG A 50 2.33 -5.98 0.70
C ARG A 50 1.89 -6.03 -0.77
N LYS A 51 0.63 -5.69 -1.05
CA LYS A 51 0.09 -5.51 -2.40
C LYS A 51 0.22 -4.04 -2.80
N ALA A 52 0.77 -3.79 -3.99
CA ALA A 52 0.77 -2.44 -4.57
C ALA A 52 -0.57 -2.21 -5.29
N LEU A 53 -1.44 -1.40 -4.68
CA LEU A 53 -2.75 -1.01 -5.21
C LEU A 53 -2.62 0.04 -6.32
N THR A 54 -3.41 -0.10 -7.39
CA THR A 54 -3.54 0.88 -8.47
C THR A 54 -4.33 2.11 -8.00
N LEU A 55 -4.27 3.19 -8.77
CA LEU A 55 -5.01 4.41 -8.46
C LEU A 55 -6.52 4.17 -8.56
N LYS A 56 -6.96 3.38 -9.55
CA LYS A 56 -8.35 2.93 -9.67
C LYS A 56 -8.78 2.09 -8.47
N GLU A 57 -8.02 1.05 -8.10
CA GLU A 57 -8.35 0.21 -6.92
C GLU A 57 -8.50 1.07 -5.65
N LYS A 58 -7.66 2.09 -5.47
CA LYS A 58 -7.79 3.02 -4.34
C LYS A 58 -9.03 3.90 -4.42
N ALA A 59 -9.43 4.32 -5.63
CA ALA A 59 -10.67 5.07 -5.84
C ALA A 59 -11.90 4.19 -5.55
N ASP A 60 -11.90 2.94 -6.02
CA ASP A 60 -12.97 1.97 -5.77
C ASP A 60 -13.11 1.69 -4.26
N ILE A 61 -11.99 1.62 -3.51
CA ILE A 61 -11.99 1.49 -2.04
C ILE A 61 -12.61 2.72 -1.37
N ILE A 62 -12.33 3.93 -1.86
CA ILE A 62 -12.91 5.16 -1.31
C ILE A 62 -14.42 5.22 -1.59
N GLU A 63 -14.84 4.86 -2.81
CA GLU A 63 -16.26 4.77 -3.14
C GLU A 63 -16.98 3.76 -2.24
N ALA A 64 -16.41 2.56 -2.05
CA ALA A 64 -16.97 1.57 -1.13
C ALA A 64 -16.99 2.06 0.33
N TYR A 65 -16.00 2.86 0.74
CA TYR A 65 -15.99 3.48 2.07
C TYR A 65 -17.13 4.49 2.24
N ASP A 66 -17.39 5.31 1.22
CA ASP A 66 -18.43 6.35 1.26
C ASP A 66 -19.86 5.76 1.11
N GLN A 67 -20.02 4.70 0.31
CA GLN A 67 -21.32 4.04 0.09
C GLN A 67 -21.78 3.16 1.27
N ASN A 68 -20.86 2.77 2.17
CA ASN A 68 -21.16 1.88 3.28
C ASN A 68 -20.88 2.54 4.65
N PRO A 69 -21.60 3.62 5.03
CA PRO A 69 -21.35 4.34 6.28
C PRO A 69 -21.66 3.52 7.54
N SER A 70 -22.48 2.47 7.41
CA SER A 70 -22.84 1.56 8.51
C SER A 70 -21.87 0.40 8.71
N LEU A 71 -21.00 0.10 7.73
CA LEU A 71 -20.03 -0.98 7.87
C LEU A 71 -18.87 -0.55 8.78
N SER A 72 -18.47 -1.47 9.66
CA SER A 72 -17.25 -1.28 10.44
C SER A 72 -16.05 -1.17 9.50
N LYS A 73 -15.15 -0.24 9.82
CA LYS A 73 -13.86 -0.07 9.12
C LYS A 73 -13.03 -1.37 9.12
N VAL A 74 -13.25 -2.22 10.12
CA VAL A 74 -12.62 -3.55 10.21
C VAL A 74 -13.15 -4.47 9.11
N GLU A 75 -14.47 -4.50 8.95
CA GLU A 75 -15.15 -5.35 7.96
C GLU A 75 -14.78 -4.90 6.54
N LEU A 76 -14.81 -3.59 6.27
CA LEU A 76 -14.41 -3.05 4.98
C LEU A 76 -12.95 -3.37 4.64
N ALA A 77 -12.04 -3.27 5.63
CA ALA A 77 -10.65 -3.66 5.43
C ALA A 77 -10.51 -5.16 5.11
N ARG A 78 -11.30 -6.02 5.77
CA ARG A 78 -11.36 -7.48 5.52
C ARG A 78 -11.82 -7.78 4.10
N MET A 79 -12.88 -7.12 3.62
CA MET A 79 -13.41 -7.28 2.25
C MET A 79 -12.36 -7.00 1.17
N PHE A 80 -11.53 -5.96 1.34
CA PHE A 80 -10.47 -5.61 0.40
C PHE A 80 -9.13 -6.31 0.69
N ASN A 81 -9.08 -7.21 1.67
CA ASN A 81 -7.86 -7.87 2.17
C ASN A 81 -6.73 -6.85 2.51
N LEU A 82 -7.11 -5.79 3.21
CA LEU A 82 -6.22 -4.70 3.65
C LEU A 82 -6.07 -4.70 5.16
N SER A 83 -4.94 -4.16 5.65
CA SER A 83 -4.84 -3.78 7.05
C SER A 83 -5.67 -2.53 7.32
N ARG A 84 -6.17 -2.38 8.56
CA ARG A 84 -6.86 -1.16 9.04
C ARG A 84 -6.05 0.11 8.78
N THR A 85 -4.73 0.04 8.98
CA THR A 85 -3.80 1.14 8.73
C THR A 85 -3.70 1.51 7.24
N THR A 86 -3.79 0.53 6.34
CA THR A 86 -3.77 0.75 4.89
C THR A 86 -5.06 1.43 4.44
N LEU A 87 -6.22 0.95 4.91
CA LEU A 87 -7.51 1.57 4.64
C LEU A 87 -7.52 3.04 5.09
N HIS A 88 -7.11 3.31 6.33
CA HIS A 88 -7.01 4.67 6.86
C HIS A 88 -6.09 5.55 6.00
N SER A 89 -4.92 5.03 5.60
CA SER A 89 -3.96 5.77 4.78
C SER A 89 -4.49 6.08 3.38
N ILE A 90 -5.35 5.24 2.82
CA ILE A 90 -6.00 5.46 1.51
C ILE A 90 -7.05 6.55 1.66
N VAL A 91 -7.94 6.43 2.65
CA VAL A 91 -9.01 7.41 2.91
C VAL A 91 -8.43 8.79 3.23
N ALA A 92 -7.36 8.87 4.02
CA ALA A 92 -6.68 10.13 4.32
C ALA A 92 -6.07 10.81 3.07
N LYS A 93 -5.82 10.07 1.99
CA LYS A 93 -5.27 10.58 0.73
C LYS A 93 -6.33 10.72 -0.37
N ARG A 94 -7.62 10.73 -0.01
CA ARG A 94 -8.76 10.79 -0.94
C ARG A 94 -8.65 11.91 -1.98
N ASP A 95 -8.29 13.12 -1.56
CA ASP A 95 -8.27 14.28 -2.47
C ASP A 95 -7.13 14.17 -3.48
N ALA A 96 -5.95 13.72 -3.05
CA ALA A 96 -4.82 13.46 -3.93
C ALA A 96 -5.09 12.30 -4.91
N ILE A 97 -5.86 11.29 -4.47
CA ILE A 97 -6.31 10.18 -5.32
C ILE A 97 -7.30 10.71 -6.37
N ALA A 98 -8.29 11.52 -5.96
CA ALA A 98 -9.27 12.12 -6.87
C ALA A 98 -8.62 13.07 -7.89
N GLU A 99 -7.67 13.91 -7.47
CA GLU A 99 -6.89 14.77 -8.37
C GLU A 99 -6.08 13.94 -9.36
N SER A 100 -5.42 12.89 -8.87
CA SER A 100 -4.70 11.95 -9.74
C SER A 100 -5.65 11.25 -10.72
N MET A 101 -6.87 10.88 -10.30
CA MET A 101 -7.86 10.27 -11.17
C MET A 101 -8.26 11.23 -12.29
N ARG A 102 -8.51 12.51 -11.97
CA ARG A 102 -8.78 13.56 -12.98
C ARG A 102 -7.61 13.76 -13.93
N LYS A 103 -6.39 13.79 -13.39
CA LYS A 103 -5.16 14.00 -14.16
C LYS A 103 -4.82 12.85 -15.12
N PHE A 104 -5.08 11.62 -14.70
CA PHE A 104 -4.68 10.42 -15.45
C PHE A 104 -5.84 9.74 -16.18
N GLY A 105 -7.10 10.07 -15.89
CA GLY A 105 -8.29 9.54 -16.59
C GLY A 105 -8.25 8.02 -16.73
N SER A 106 -8.38 7.53 -17.97
CA SER A 106 -8.31 6.10 -18.33
C SER A 106 -7.00 5.41 -17.92
N TYR A 107 -5.91 6.16 -17.71
CA TYR A 107 -4.61 5.61 -17.28
C TYR A 107 -4.53 5.33 -15.77
N SER A 108 -5.56 5.68 -15.00
CA SER A 108 -5.63 5.44 -13.56
C SER A 108 -5.64 3.96 -13.16
N SER A 109 -6.23 3.10 -13.99
CA SER A 109 -6.31 1.64 -13.76
C SER A 109 -4.94 0.96 -13.72
N MET A 110 -3.93 1.56 -14.36
CA MET A 110 -2.60 0.97 -14.53
C MET A 110 -1.57 1.50 -13.53
N ARG A 111 -1.87 2.61 -12.83
CA ARG A 111 -0.87 3.40 -12.10
C ARG A 111 -0.85 3.09 -10.60
N LYS A 112 0.22 2.44 -10.11
CA LYS A 112 0.37 2.08 -8.67
C LYS A 112 1.09 3.14 -7.82
N LYS A 113 1.94 3.97 -8.44
CA LYS A 113 2.72 5.04 -7.78
C LYS A 113 2.48 6.37 -8.46
N SER A 114 2.30 7.44 -7.69
CA SER A 114 2.17 8.81 -8.16
C SER A 114 3.53 9.45 -8.51
N ARG A 115 4.46 8.72 -9.14
CA ARG A 115 5.75 9.31 -9.53
C ARG A 115 5.50 10.35 -10.62
N THR A 116 5.62 11.61 -10.30
CA THR A 116 5.52 12.70 -11.27
C THR A 116 6.87 12.90 -11.94
N SER A 117 6.85 13.05 -13.27
CA SER A 117 8.00 13.56 -14.01
C SER A 117 7.99 15.09 -13.88
N PRO A 118 9.14 15.77 -13.78
CA PRO A 118 9.14 17.23 -13.89
C PRO A 118 8.65 17.71 -15.27
N PHE A 119 8.61 16.80 -16.27
CA PHE A 119 8.21 17.07 -17.64
C PHE A 119 6.83 16.49 -17.99
N GLN A 120 5.86 16.60 -17.08
CA GLN A 120 4.53 16.00 -17.26
C GLN A 120 3.77 16.55 -18.47
N ASP A 121 3.91 17.84 -18.77
CA ASP A 121 3.24 18.46 -19.91
C ASP A 121 3.77 17.93 -21.24
N ILE A 122 5.08 17.67 -21.30
CA ILE A 122 5.72 16.99 -22.44
C ILE A 122 5.19 15.56 -22.56
N GLU A 123 5.12 14.80 -21.45
CA GLU A 123 4.62 13.43 -21.47
C GLU A 123 3.15 13.36 -21.91
N GLY A 124 2.30 14.28 -21.44
CA GLY A 124 0.89 14.34 -21.82
C GLY A 124 0.70 14.56 -23.33
N LYS A 125 1.35 15.58 -23.90
CA LYS A 125 1.30 15.83 -25.34
C LYS A 125 1.92 14.68 -26.16
N LEU A 126 2.97 14.06 -25.63
CA LEU A 126 3.63 12.94 -26.30
C LEU A 126 2.71 11.72 -26.37
N LEU A 127 1.94 11.43 -25.32
CA LEU A 127 0.95 10.35 -25.33
C LEU A 127 -0.17 10.59 -26.33
N MET A 128 -0.71 11.82 -26.39
CA MET A 128 -1.72 12.19 -27.39
C MET A 128 -1.19 11.98 -28.82
N TRP A 129 0.06 12.39 -29.08
CA TRP A 129 0.69 12.14 -30.37
C TRP A 129 0.86 10.64 -30.66
N MET A 130 1.25 9.84 -29.67
CA MET A 130 1.38 8.40 -29.88
C MET A 130 0.02 7.73 -30.15
N GLU A 131 -1.08 8.23 -29.57
CA GLU A 131 -2.44 7.78 -29.86
C GLU A 131 -2.83 8.08 -31.30
N TYR A 132 -2.59 9.31 -31.75
CA TYR A 132 -2.78 9.69 -33.14
C TYR A 132 -1.91 8.86 -34.10
N ALA A 133 -0.63 8.62 -33.74
CA ALA A 133 0.26 7.78 -34.54
C ALA A 133 -0.24 6.34 -34.65
N LYS A 134 -0.85 5.81 -33.57
CA LYS A 134 -1.47 4.48 -33.57
C LYS A 134 -2.70 4.43 -34.48
N GLU A 135 -3.58 5.43 -34.44
CA GLU A 135 -4.74 5.52 -35.33
C GLU A 135 -4.34 5.55 -36.81
N LEU A 136 -3.22 6.20 -37.12
CA LEU A 136 -2.63 6.24 -38.46
C LEU A 136 -1.76 5.02 -38.80
N ASN A 137 -1.69 4.01 -37.93
CA ASN A 137 -0.82 2.83 -38.06
C ASN A 137 0.66 3.19 -38.34
N LEU A 138 1.13 4.32 -37.80
CA LEU A 138 2.50 4.76 -37.96
C LEU A 138 3.43 4.04 -36.98
N PRO A 139 4.62 3.61 -37.45
CA PRO A 139 5.58 2.93 -36.60
C PRO A 139 6.20 3.90 -35.59
N VAL A 140 5.96 3.68 -34.29
CA VAL A 140 6.63 4.45 -33.23
C VAL A 140 7.85 3.68 -32.72
N ASN A 141 9.04 4.21 -33.01
CA ASN A 141 10.31 3.67 -32.54
C ASN A 141 10.98 4.65 -31.54
N GLY A 142 12.08 4.23 -30.92
CA GLY A 142 12.74 5.05 -29.90
C GLY A 142 13.26 6.38 -30.44
N PHE A 143 13.64 6.42 -31.71
CA PHE A 143 14.15 7.62 -32.37
C PHE A 143 13.03 8.61 -32.67
N THR A 144 11.91 8.16 -33.25
CA THR A 144 10.75 9.01 -33.53
C THR A 144 10.14 9.55 -32.24
N LEU A 145 10.09 8.73 -31.19
CA LEU A 145 9.67 9.14 -29.86
C LEU A 145 10.55 10.26 -29.29
N ARG A 146 11.89 10.13 -29.40
CA ARG A 146 12.83 11.16 -28.95
C ARG A 146 12.63 12.46 -29.72
N ARG A 147 12.57 12.38 -31.05
CA ARG A 147 12.39 13.54 -31.92
C ARG A 147 11.11 14.29 -31.58
N GLN A 148 10.00 13.57 -31.39
CA GLN A 148 8.73 14.17 -31.02
C GLN A 148 8.78 14.80 -29.63
N ALA A 149 9.38 14.12 -28.64
CA ALA A 149 9.52 14.65 -27.30
C ALA A 149 10.31 15.98 -27.29
N MET A 150 11.36 16.09 -28.09
CA MET A 150 12.13 17.33 -28.23
C MET A 150 11.35 18.43 -28.95
N ALA A 151 10.58 18.09 -29.99
CA ALA A 151 9.72 19.07 -30.67
C ALA A 151 8.67 19.64 -29.71
N ILE A 152 7.96 18.78 -28.98
CA ILE A 152 6.99 19.17 -27.96
C ILE A 152 7.63 20.02 -26.87
N ALA A 153 8.84 19.66 -26.43
CA ALA A 153 9.56 20.42 -25.42
C ALA A 153 9.89 21.84 -25.91
N LYS A 154 10.31 21.99 -27.16
CA LYS A 154 10.56 23.30 -27.78
C LYS A 154 9.27 24.13 -27.85
N ASP A 155 8.16 23.52 -28.28
CA ASP A 155 6.87 24.21 -28.38
C ASP A 155 6.34 24.67 -27.02
N LEU A 156 6.69 23.96 -25.96
CA LEU A 156 6.35 24.30 -24.57
C LEU A 156 7.37 25.22 -23.87
N GLY A 157 8.47 25.59 -24.54
CA GLY A 157 9.52 26.44 -23.96
C GLY A 157 10.52 25.73 -23.03
N PHE A 158 10.57 24.39 -23.04
CA PHE A 158 11.54 23.61 -22.28
C PHE A 158 12.87 23.43 -23.04
N GLU A 159 13.64 24.51 -23.19
CA GLU A 159 14.90 24.51 -23.97
C GLU A 159 15.99 23.58 -23.41
N LYS A 160 16.00 23.34 -22.10
CA LYS A 160 16.99 22.47 -21.43
C LYS A 160 16.62 20.98 -21.47
N PHE A 161 15.50 20.61 -22.09
CA PHE A 161 15.07 19.22 -22.14
C PHE A 161 15.84 18.44 -23.22
N THR A 162 16.54 17.37 -22.81
CA THR A 162 17.44 16.62 -23.72
C THR A 162 16.94 15.22 -24.09
N ALA A 163 15.68 14.88 -23.79
CA ALA A 163 15.08 13.57 -24.09
C ALA A 163 16.05 12.38 -23.88
N SER A 164 16.77 12.43 -22.75
CA SER A 164 17.88 11.52 -22.45
C SER A 164 17.45 10.06 -22.47
N ASN A 165 18.40 9.14 -22.67
CA ASN A 165 18.13 7.70 -22.65
C ASN A 165 17.36 7.29 -21.38
N GLY A 166 17.81 7.75 -20.22
CA GLY A 166 17.14 7.47 -18.95
C GLY A 166 15.74 8.08 -18.83
N TRP A 167 15.48 9.24 -19.44
CA TRP A 167 14.12 9.80 -19.50
C TRP A 167 13.21 8.96 -20.40
N ILE A 168 13.68 8.59 -21.59
CA ILE A 168 12.93 7.76 -22.55
C ILE A 168 12.61 6.38 -21.96
N GLU A 169 13.57 5.73 -21.29
CA GLU A 169 13.34 4.44 -20.64
C GLU A 169 12.32 4.55 -19.51
N ARG A 170 12.40 5.59 -18.68
CA ARG A 170 11.41 5.85 -17.63
C ARG A 170 10.03 6.15 -18.22
N PHE A 171 9.96 6.92 -19.30
CA PHE A 171 8.71 7.18 -20.03
C PHE A 171 8.11 5.86 -20.54
N LYS A 172 8.89 5.04 -21.25
CA LYS A 172 8.45 3.71 -21.72
C LYS A 172 8.03 2.81 -20.57
N SER A 173 8.75 2.80 -19.46
CA SER A 173 8.39 2.02 -18.27
C SER A 173 7.08 2.50 -17.64
N ARG A 174 6.85 3.81 -17.59
CA ARG A 174 5.58 4.40 -17.11
C ARG A 174 4.39 4.09 -18.03
N HIS A 175 4.64 4.01 -19.33
CA HIS A 175 3.61 3.84 -20.38
C HIS A 175 3.81 2.53 -21.15
N ASN A 176 4.22 1.47 -20.45
CA ASN A 176 4.71 0.22 -21.05
C ASN A 176 3.69 -0.44 -21.98
N ASP A 177 2.42 -0.44 -21.60
CA ASP A 177 1.37 -1.08 -22.40
C ASP A 177 1.09 -0.28 -23.68
N PHE A 178 1.15 1.06 -23.60
CA PHE A 178 1.02 1.95 -24.76
C PHE A 178 2.23 1.81 -25.70
N TRP A 179 3.43 1.77 -25.14
CA TRP A 179 4.66 1.55 -25.87
C TRP A 179 4.66 0.19 -26.60
N LYS A 180 4.22 -0.88 -25.92
CA LYS A 180 4.08 -2.21 -26.54
C LYS A 180 3.06 -2.22 -27.67
N ALA A 181 1.94 -1.50 -27.52
CA ALA A 181 0.89 -1.43 -28.55
C ALA A 181 1.33 -0.69 -29.81
N CYS A 182 2.23 0.31 -29.69
CA CYS A 182 2.69 1.13 -30.81
C CYS A 182 4.01 0.65 -31.43
N LYS A 183 4.68 -0.33 -30.79
CA LYS A 183 5.94 -0.88 -31.30
C LYS A 183 5.65 -1.82 -32.46
N VAL A 184 6.24 -1.55 -33.63
CA VAL A 184 6.25 -2.49 -34.75
C VAL A 184 6.91 -3.79 -34.30
N ARG A 185 6.24 -4.92 -34.55
CA ARG A 185 6.78 -6.26 -34.31
C ARG A 185 7.96 -6.55 -35.22
#